data_AF-A0A920FVY2-F1
#
_entry.id   AF-A0A920FVY2-F1
#
_cell.length_a   1.000
_cell.length_b   1.000
_cell.length_c   1.000
_cell.angle_alpha   90.00
_cell.angle_beta   90.00
_cell.angle_gamma   90.00
#
_symmetry.space_group_name_H-M   'P 1'
#
loop_
_entity.id
_entity.type
_entity.pdbx_description
1 polymer ?
#
loop_
_entity_poly.entity_id
_entity_poly.type
_entity_poly.pdbx_seq_one_letter_code
_entity_poly.pdbx_strand_id
1 'polypeptide(L)' 'MGAFSIWHWIIVLIIVLLLFGKGKIPTLMGDMAKGIKSFKKNMSDEDNASASDSDKDSSNKDQ' A
#
# COMPACT_ATOMS: atom_id res chain seq x y z
N MET A 1 -2.55 0.59 -33.28
CA MET A 1 -2.12 -0.64 -32.58
C MET A 1 -2.50 -0.51 -31.11
N GLY A 2 -3.79 -0.64 -30.82
CA GLY A 2 -4.35 -0.46 -29.48
C GLY A 2 -4.05 -1.70 -28.67
N ALA A 3 -3.03 -1.61 -27.82
CA ALA A 3 -2.68 -2.63 -26.84
C ALA A 3 -3.96 -3.07 -26.12
N PHE A 4 -4.42 -4.28 -26.47
CA PHE A 4 -5.40 -5.09 -25.76
C PHE A 4 -6.41 -4.29 -24.93
N SER A 5 -7.50 -3.91 -25.60
CA SER A 5 -8.71 -3.26 -25.08
C SER A 5 -8.95 -3.55 -23.60
N ILE A 6 -9.34 -2.55 -22.80
CA ILE A 6 -9.64 -2.66 -21.36
C ILE A 6 -10.47 -3.92 -21.03
N TRP A 7 -11.35 -4.30 -21.97
CA TRP A 7 -12.15 -5.52 -21.91
C TRP A 7 -11.36 -6.83 -21.75
N HIS A 8 -10.20 -6.95 -22.41
CA HIS A 8 -9.30 -8.10 -22.27
C HIS A 8 -8.73 -8.20 -20.84
N TRP A 9 -8.31 -7.06 -20.28
CA TRP A 9 -7.76 -7.02 -18.92
C TRP A 9 -8.78 -7.44 -17.85
N ILE A 10 -10.06 -7.09 -18.01
CA ILE A 10 -11.14 -7.56 -17.12
C ILE A 10 -11.28 -9.08 -17.17
N ILE A 11 -11.27 -9.67 -18.37
CA ILE A 11 -11.34 -11.14 -18.55
C ILE A 11 -10.14 -11.83 -17.90
N VAL A 12 -8.93 -11.30 -18.09
CA VAL A 12 -7.70 -11.87 -17.51
C VAL A 12 -7.76 -11.80 -15.99
N LEU A 13 -8.21 -10.68 -15.41
CA LEU A 13 -8.34 -10.52 -13.96
C LEU A 13 -9.26 -11.59 -13.35
N ILE A 14 -10.41 -11.84 -13.99
CA ILE A 14 -11.38 -12.87 -13.57
C ILE A 14 -10.73 -14.26 -13.57
N ILE A 15 -9.99 -14.61 -14.63
CA ILE A 15 -9.32 -15.91 -14.74
C ILE A 15 -8.26 -16.07 -13.64
N VAL A 16 -7.45 -15.03 -13.40
CA VAL A 16 -6.44 -15.03 -12.33
C VAL A 16 -7.11 -15.20 -10.95
N LEU A 17 -8.21 -14.50 -10.68
CA LEU A 17 -9.00 -14.64 -9.46
C LEU A 17 -9.55 -16.07 -9.27
N LEU A 18 -9.97 -16.73 -10.34
CA LEU A 18 -10.46 -18.12 -10.30
C LEU A 18 -9.34 -19.13 -10.07
N LEU A 19 -8.17 -18.96 -10.69
CA LEU A 19 -7.03 -19.87 -10.54
C LEU A 19 -6.37 -19.76 -9.16
N PHE A 20 -6.19 -18.54 -8.67
CA PHE A 20 -5.56 -18.30 -7.36
C PHE A 20 -6.55 -18.37 -6.21
N GLY A 21 -7.85 -18.21 -6.48
CA GLY A 21 -8.92 -18.19 -5.49
C GLY A 21 -8.89 -16.95 -4.60
N LYS A 22 -10.05 -16.62 -4.01
CA LYS A 22 -10.23 -15.44 -3.13
C LYS A 22 -9.40 -15.43 -1.84
N GLY A 23 -8.77 -16.55 -1.47
CA GLY A 23 -8.03 -16.68 -0.20
C GLY A 23 -6.54 -16.38 -0.29
N LYS A 24 -5.90 -16.60 -1.45
CA LYS A 24 -4.44 -16.45 -1.60
C LYS A 24 -4.05 -14.99 -1.90
N ILE A 25 -4.83 -14.32 -2.75
CA ILE A 25 -4.56 -12.96 -3.23
C ILE A 25 -4.54 -11.93 -2.08
N PRO A 26 -5.52 -11.89 -1.13
CA PRO A 26 -5.53 -10.87 -0.08
C PRO A 26 -4.37 -11.00 0.91
N THR A 27 -3.97 -12.23 1.26
CA THR A 27 -2.86 -12.46 2.18
C THR A 27 -1.53 -12.03 1.56
N LEU A 28 -1.24 -12.48 0.33
CA LEU A 28 -0.02 -12.12 -0.40
C LEU A 28 0.05 -10.60 -0.67
N MET A 29 -1.06 -10.00 -1.07
CA MET A 29 -1.12 -8.56 -1.33
C MET A 29 -1.06 -7.75 -0.03
N GLY A 30 -1.57 -8.26 1.09
CA GLY A 30 -1.42 -7.65 2.41
C GLY A 30 0.04 -7.57 2.86
N ASP A 31 0.79 -8.66 2.71
CA ASP A 31 2.22 -8.71 3.06
C ASP A 31 3.05 -7.80 2.13
N MET A 32 2.77 -7.83 0.82
CA MET A 32 3.42 -6.95 -0.15
C MET A 32 3.09 -5.47 0.11
N ALA A 33 1.82 -5.15 0.39
CA ALA A 33 1.38 -3.78 0.68
C ALA A 33 2.01 -3.25 1.98
N LYS A 34 2.18 -4.11 2.99
CA LYS A 34 2.87 -3.74 4.23
C LYS A 34 4.35 -3.43 3.98
N GLY A 35 5.03 -4.22 3.14
CA GLY A 35 6.40 -3.94 2.70
C GLY A 35 6.51 -2.62 1.93
N ILE A 36 5.64 -2.39 0.93
CA ILE A 36 5.64 -1.16 0.13
C ILE A 36 5.26 0.08 0.97
N LYS A 37 4.35 -0.07 1.94
CA LYS A 37 3.93 1.02 2.85
C LYS A 37 5.06 1.42 3.79
N SER A 38 5.77 0.45 4.36
CA SER A 38 6.96 0.71 5.19
C SER A 38 8.08 1.36 4.37
N PHE A 39 8.30 0.89 3.14
CA PHE A 39 9.27 1.49 2.22
C PHE A 39 8.91 2.94 1.88
N LYS A 40 7.65 3.20 1.52
CA LYS A 40 7.18 4.56 1.23
C LYS A 40 7.20 5.46 2.46
N LYS A 41 6.83 4.95 3.64
CA LYS A 41 6.92 5.71 4.89
C LYS A 41 8.36 6.10 5.22
N ASN A 42 9.32 5.17 5.10
CA ASN A 42 10.73 5.49 5.35
C ASN A 42 11.27 6.50 4.33
N MET A 43 10.94 6.33 3.04
CA MET A 43 11.38 7.26 1.99
C MET A 43 10.72 8.64 2.12
N SER A 44 9.45 8.70 2.50
CA SER A 44 8.76 9.97 2.77
C SER A 44 9.13 10.61 4.11
N ASP A 45 9.58 9.83 5.11
CA ASP A 45 10.16 10.34 6.36
C ASP A 45 11.57 10.93 6.10
N GLU A 46 12.36 10.39 5.16
CA GLU A 46 13.62 11.05 4.73
C GLU A 46 13.36 12.38 4.00
N ASP A 47 12.29 12.45 3.20
CA ASP A 47 11.87 13.71 2.53
C ASP A 47 11.19 14.71 3.51
N ASN A 48 10.56 14.24 4.60
CA ASN A 48 9.91 15.06 5.63
C ASN A 48 10.72 15.25 6.92
N ALA A 49 11.94 14.73 7.02
CA ALA A 49 12.86 15.01 8.12
C ALA A 49 13.32 16.47 8.18
N SER A 50 12.90 17.31 7.22
CA SER A 50 13.04 18.76 7.29
C SER A 50 11.76 19.50 7.73
N ALA A 51 10.64 18.84 8.02
CA ALA A 51 9.35 19.55 8.22
C ALA A 51 8.30 18.89 9.14
N SER A 52 8.65 18.15 10.19
CA SER A 52 7.74 17.94 11.34
C SER A 52 8.44 17.26 12.52
N ASP A 53 9.17 18.06 13.30
CA ASP A 53 9.22 17.89 14.75
C ASP A 53 8.35 18.98 15.36
N SER A 54 7.04 18.77 15.34
CA SER A 54 6.07 19.57 16.10
C SER A 54 4.78 18.76 16.23
N ASP A 55 4.26 18.72 17.45
CA ASP A 55 2.94 18.22 17.85
C ASP A 55 2.77 16.70 18.04
N LYS A 56 3.21 16.20 19.21
CA LYS A 56 2.32 16.02 20.38
C LYS A 56 2.98 15.15 21.45
N ASP A 57 3.75 15.78 22.34
CA ASP A 57 3.90 15.30 23.72
C ASP A 57 3.95 16.51 24.66
N SER A 58 2.79 17.07 24.97
CA SER A 58 2.62 18.14 25.96
C SER A 58 1.17 18.17 26.43
N SER A 59 0.80 17.22 27.27
CA SER A 59 -0.31 17.32 28.23
C SER A 59 -0.32 16.14 29.20
N ASN A 60 0.75 15.98 29.98
CA ASN A 60 0.65 15.30 31.26
C ASN A 60 1.70 15.83 32.24
N LYS A 61 1.37 16.93 32.94
CA LYS A 61 1.87 17.16 34.29
C LYS A 61 1.04 18.22 34.99
N ASP A 62 0.07 17.76 35.77
CA ASP A 62 -0.20 18.34 37.08
C ASP A 62 1.12 18.41 37.84
N GLN A 63 1.52 19.61 38.30
CA GLN A 63 2.27 19.96 39.53
C GLN A 63 2.63 21.44 39.51
#